data_AF-A0A2P4PFL4-F1
#
_entry.id   AF-A0A2P4PFL4-F1
#
_cell.length_a   1.000
_cell.length_b   1.000
_cell.length_c   1.000
_cell.angle_alpha   90.00
_cell.angle_beta   90.00
_cell.angle_gamma   90.00
#
_symmetry.space_group_name_H-M   'P 1'
#
loop_
_entity.id
_entity.type
_entity.pdbx_description
1 polymer ?
#
loop_
_entity_poly.entity_id
_entity_poly.type
_entity_poly.pdbx_seq_one_letter_code
_entity_poly.pdbx_strand_id
1 'polypeptide(L)'
;MEKLYNSRLGDDEITRITPIRIRQQVYTALGTRGFNDIRKTDGEILKHDSIDIISNKINKVINKYRIINDIDKRRYVNALAKDLVLNVVRIFYFRLPIQEPMAQYHWFNNNERINKSYMKGCWDEDEIEDMVVEVCSFPMIYKPEDDGDKICTPAKVFPIHIIKEQSIGEKLMSMVKYIYSSNDDSNATKFDESDEYDSDQTNVTEPDESSYHFHDKINDQVIVY
;
A
#
# COMPACT_ATOMS: atom_id res chain seq x y z
N MET A 1 6.76 41.79 -19.11
CA MET A 1 6.96 41.69 -17.64
C MET A 1 8.39 42.05 -17.23
N GLU A 2 9.41 41.64 -17.99
CA GLU A 2 10.83 41.91 -17.72
C GLU A 2 11.17 43.39 -17.43
N LYS A 3 10.63 44.31 -18.23
CA LYS A 3 10.83 45.76 -18.05
C LYS A 3 10.27 46.29 -16.72
N LEU A 4 9.23 45.66 -16.15
CA LEU A 4 8.65 46.08 -14.86
C LEU A 4 9.50 45.60 -13.67
N TYR A 5 10.07 44.39 -13.78
CA TYR A 5 10.92 43.80 -12.74
C TYR A 5 12.28 44.50 -12.67
N ASN A 6 12.92 44.71 -13.83
CA ASN A 6 14.29 45.25 -13.88
C ASN A 6 14.39 46.77 -13.70
N SER A 7 13.28 47.52 -13.80
CA SER A 7 13.32 48.99 -13.82
C SER A 7 12.77 49.66 -12.56
N ARG A 8 12.41 48.90 -11.52
CA ARG A 8 11.81 49.42 -10.29
C ARG A 8 12.65 49.01 -9.08
N LEU A 9 12.93 49.98 -8.21
CA LEU A 9 13.51 49.73 -6.88
C LEU A 9 12.41 49.11 -6.00
N GLY A 10 12.73 48.07 -5.24
CA GLY A 10 11.74 47.35 -4.42
C GLY A 10 12.01 45.84 -4.23
N ASP A 11 13.20 45.34 -4.53
CA ASP A 11 13.61 43.97 -4.16
C ASP A 11 14.11 43.92 -2.71
N ASP A 12 13.37 44.57 -1.81
CA ASP A 12 13.63 44.50 -0.39
C ASP A 12 13.03 43.21 0.19
N GLU A 13 13.52 42.81 1.36
CA GLU A 13 13.13 41.56 2.00
C GLU A 13 11.60 41.47 2.24
N ILE A 14 10.93 42.59 2.50
CA ILE A 14 9.47 42.62 2.71
C ILE A 14 8.74 42.24 1.43
N THR A 15 9.14 42.81 0.29
CA THR A 15 8.56 42.49 -1.01
C THR A 15 8.78 41.02 -1.38
N ARG A 16 9.94 40.44 -1.04
CA ARG A 16 10.23 39.01 -1.26
C ARG A 16 9.42 38.07 -0.34
N ILE A 17 9.28 38.40 0.94
CA ILE A 17 8.64 37.53 1.95
C ILE A 17 7.10 37.64 1.93
N THR A 18 6.56 38.79 1.54
CA THR A 18 5.11 39.05 1.60
C THR A 18 4.27 38.01 0.83
N PRO A 19 4.58 37.64 -0.43
CA PRO A 19 3.83 36.62 -1.15
C PRO A 19 3.83 35.25 -0.47
N ILE A 20 4.96 34.85 0.13
CA ILE A 20 5.09 33.59 0.89
C ILE A 20 4.13 33.62 2.08
N ARG A 21 4.11 34.72 2.85
CA ARG A 21 3.22 34.86 4.01
C ARG A 21 1.74 34.87 3.61
N ILE A 22 1.38 35.56 2.52
CA ILE A 22 0.00 35.56 2.01
C ILE A 22 -0.42 34.14 1.64
N ARG A 23 0.40 33.41 0.88
CA ARG A 23 0.14 32.00 0.54
C ARG A 23 -0.09 31.15 1.79
N GLN A 24 0.80 31.25 2.76
CA GLN A 24 0.71 30.50 4.02
C GLN A 24 -0.60 30.80 4.77
N GLN A 25 -0.99 32.07 4.86
CA GLN A 25 -2.23 32.48 5.52
C GLN A 25 -3.47 31.97 4.79
N VAL A 26 -3.51 32.10 3.46
CA VAL A 26 -4.62 31.60 2.63
C VAL A 26 -4.78 30.09 2.81
N TYR A 27 -3.70 29.32 2.66
CA TYR A 27 -3.77 27.87 2.81
C TYR A 27 -4.06 27.42 4.25
N THR A 28 -3.62 28.17 5.26
CA THR A 28 -3.98 27.90 6.66
C THR A 28 -5.49 28.07 6.85
N ALA A 29 -6.06 29.17 6.36
CA ALA A 29 -7.51 29.42 6.45
C ALA A 29 -8.32 28.33 5.73
N LEU A 30 -7.90 27.95 4.51
CA LEU A 30 -8.52 26.88 3.73
C LEU A 30 -8.35 25.50 4.39
N GLY A 31 -7.19 25.20 4.96
CA GLY A 31 -6.95 23.97 5.69
C GLY A 31 -7.85 23.79 6.91
N THR A 32 -8.18 24.89 7.59
CA THR A 32 -9.07 24.87 8.74
C THR A 32 -10.55 24.83 8.36
N ARG A 33 -10.96 25.51 7.28
CA ARG A 33 -12.39 25.78 7.00
C ARG A 33 -12.89 25.34 5.63
N GLY A 34 -12.02 25.20 4.62
CA GLY A 34 -12.38 25.14 3.21
C GLY A 34 -13.27 23.96 2.81
N PHE A 35 -13.21 22.84 3.53
CA PHE A 35 -14.02 21.65 3.27
C PHE A 35 -14.84 21.20 4.50
N ASN A 36 -15.04 22.08 5.47
CA ASN A 36 -15.89 21.75 6.62
C ASN A 36 -17.37 21.78 6.22
N ASP A 37 -18.20 21.09 7.00
CA ASP A 37 -19.65 21.18 6.84
C ASP A 37 -20.14 22.61 7.15
N ILE A 38 -21.19 23.02 6.45
CA ILE A 38 -21.78 24.35 6.59
C ILE A 38 -22.96 24.26 7.55
N ARG A 39 -22.95 25.08 8.60
CA ARG A 39 -24.10 25.25 9.48
C ARG A 39 -25.07 26.26 8.87
N LYS A 40 -26.28 25.83 8.56
CA LYS A 40 -27.37 26.69 8.10
C LYS A 40 -27.99 27.47 9.27
N THR A 41 -28.74 28.51 8.93
CA THR A 41 -29.39 29.42 9.89
C THR A 41 -30.45 28.75 10.77
N ASP A 42 -31.05 27.66 10.28
CA ASP A 42 -32.01 26.82 11.00
C ASP A 42 -31.35 25.76 11.91
N GLY A 43 -30.01 25.71 11.94
CA GLY A 43 -29.24 24.73 12.70
C GLY A 43 -28.95 23.43 11.96
N GLU A 44 -29.43 23.26 10.73
CA GLU A 44 -29.11 22.10 9.89
C GLU A 44 -27.63 22.12 9.47
N ILE A 45 -27.00 20.95 9.42
CA ILE A 45 -25.62 20.78 8.96
C ILE A 45 -25.67 20.30 7.50
N LEU A 46 -25.28 21.18 6.57
CA LEU A 46 -25.09 20.84 5.17
C LEU A 46 -23.69 20.23 5.00
N LYS A 47 -23.65 18.97 4.60
CA LYS A 47 -22.39 18.28 4.30
C LYS A 47 -21.75 18.84 3.05
N HIS A 48 -20.41 18.80 3.01
CA HIS A 48 -19.69 19.14 1.79
C HIS A 48 -19.84 18.02 0.73
N ASP A 49 -20.51 18.32 -0.38
CA ASP A 49 -20.87 17.35 -1.43
C ASP A 49 -19.68 16.54 -1.95
N SER A 50 -18.57 17.20 -2.33
CA SER A 50 -17.38 16.50 -2.83
C SER A 50 -16.80 15.50 -1.82
N ILE A 51 -16.81 15.86 -0.52
CA ILE A 51 -16.32 14.98 0.54
C ILE A 51 -17.26 13.79 0.68
N ASP A 52 -18.57 13.99 0.69
CA ASP A 52 -19.55 12.91 0.82
C ASP A 52 -19.49 11.95 -0.39
N ILE A 53 -19.42 12.48 -1.61
CA ILE A 53 -19.28 11.70 -2.86
C ILE A 53 -18.03 10.81 -2.82
N ILE A 54 -16.86 11.39 -2.50
CA ILE A 54 -15.60 10.63 -2.46
C ILE A 54 -15.62 9.60 -1.34
N SER A 55 -16.12 9.96 -0.15
CA SER A 55 -16.22 9.06 0.99
C SER A 55 -17.10 7.85 0.69
N ASN A 56 -18.24 8.08 0.04
CA ASN A 56 -19.13 7.02 -0.41
C ASN A 56 -18.48 6.13 -1.47
N LYS A 57 -17.69 6.71 -2.39
CA LYS A 57 -16.93 5.95 -3.38
C LYS A 57 -15.87 5.06 -2.72
N ILE A 58 -15.15 5.57 -1.73
CA ILE A 58 -14.17 4.79 -0.95
C ILE A 58 -14.86 3.61 -0.27
N ASN A 59 -15.95 3.86 0.46
CA ASN A 59 -16.70 2.79 1.12
C ASN A 59 -17.19 1.73 0.13
N LYS A 60 -17.71 2.14 -1.05
CA LYS A 60 -18.12 1.22 -2.11
C LYS A 60 -16.97 0.35 -2.63
N VAL A 61 -15.78 0.92 -2.82
CA VAL A 61 -14.60 0.16 -3.26
C VAL A 61 -14.16 -0.83 -2.19
N ILE A 62 -14.02 -0.38 -0.94
CA ILE A 62 -13.55 -1.25 0.16
C ILE A 62 -14.54 -2.38 0.43
N ASN A 63 -15.84 -2.13 0.35
CA ASN A 63 -16.87 -3.15 0.56
C ASN A 63 -16.89 -4.27 -0.50
N LYS A 64 -16.11 -4.15 -1.59
CA LYS A 64 -15.85 -5.28 -2.50
C LYS A 64 -14.96 -6.35 -1.87
N TYR A 65 -14.15 -5.97 -0.87
CA TYR A 65 -13.14 -6.82 -0.25
C TYR A 65 -13.45 -7.12 1.22
N ARG A 66 -14.58 -6.65 1.76
CA ARG A 66 -14.99 -6.91 3.15
C ARG A 66 -16.51 -7.00 3.29
N ILE A 67 -16.95 -7.76 4.29
CA ILE A 67 -18.34 -7.77 4.77
C ILE A 67 -18.30 -7.45 6.26
N ILE A 68 -19.12 -6.48 6.70
CA ILE A 68 -19.27 -6.13 8.11
C ILE A 68 -20.71 -6.46 8.50
N ASN A 69 -20.88 -7.55 9.27
CA ASN A 69 -22.18 -8.05 9.70
C ASN A 69 -22.83 -7.16 10.76
N ASP A 70 -22.02 -6.66 11.69
CA ASP A 70 -22.48 -5.78 12.76
C ASP A 70 -22.86 -4.39 12.21
N ILE A 71 -24.10 -3.97 12.47
CA ILE A 71 -24.69 -2.75 11.92
C ILE A 71 -24.01 -1.49 12.47
N ASP A 72 -23.71 -1.47 13.77
CA ASP A 72 -23.13 -0.32 14.45
C ASP A 72 -21.66 -0.14 14.06
N LYS A 73 -20.90 -1.24 14.02
CA LYS A 73 -19.52 -1.29 13.51
C LYS A 73 -19.48 -0.84 12.05
N ARG A 74 -20.41 -1.31 11.21
CA ARG A 74 -20.49 -0.89 9.81
C ARG A 74 -20.75 0.62 9.69
N ARG A 75 -21.66 1.17 10.49
CA ARG A 75 -21.96 2.60 10.51
C ARG A 75 -20.74 3.41 10.93
N TYR A 76 -20.08 3.01 12.01
CA TYR A 76 -18.87 3.66 12.52
C TYR A 76 -17.75 3.62 11.48
N VAL A 77 -17.42 2.44 10.95
CA VAL A 77 -16.35 2.26 9.97
C VAL A 77 -16.62 3.04 8.68
N ASN A 78 -17.86 3.08 8.20
CA ASN A 78 -18.21 3.86 7.03
C ASN A 78 -18.09 5.38 7.28
N ALA A 79 -18.31 5.84 8.51
CA ALA A 79 -18.13 7.25 8.88
C ALA A 79 -16.66 7.68 8.82
N LEU A 80 -15.71 6.78 9.12
CA LEU A 80 -14.27 7.06 9.06
C LEU A 80 -13.78 7.48 7.67
N ALA A 81 -14.46 7.05 6.60
CA ALA A 81 -14.11 7.46 5.24
C ALA A 81 -14.15 8.99 5.06
N LYS A 82 -15.10 9.67 5.73
CA LYS A 82 -15.22 11.13 5.69
C LYS A 82 -13.98 11.81 6.26
N ASP A 83 -13.57 11.38 7.45
CA ASP A 83 -12.39 11.93 8.12
C ASP A 83 -11.11 11.62 7.34
N LEU A 84 -11.02 10.44 6.74
CA LEU A 84 -9.90 10.06 5.87
C LEU A 84 -9.78 11.02 4.68
N VAL A 85 -10.88 11.25 3.93
CA VAL A 85 -10.88 12.16 2.78
C VAL A 85 -10.50 13.58 3.20
N LEU A 86 -11.08 14.08 4.30
CA LEU A 86 -10.75 15.41 4.83
C LEU A 86 -9.28 15.53 5.18
N ASN A 87 -8.70 14.51 5.83
CA ASN A 87 -7.30 14.52 6.21
C ASN A 87 -6.37 14.48 4.99
N VAL A 88 -6.70 13.68 3.98
CA VAL A 88 -5.95 13.64 2.71
C VAL A 88 -6.00 15.02 2.03
N VAL A 89 -7.19 15.60 1.86
CA VAL A 89 -7.32 16.94 1.25
C VAL A 89 -6.53 17.99 2.04
N ARG A 90 -6.65 17.97 3.38
CA ARG A 90 -5.92 18.89 4.26
C ARG A 90 -4.41 18.77 4.12
N ILE A 91 -3.88 17.56 4.06
CA ILE A 91 -2.44 17.35 3.92
C ILE A 91 -1.98 17.84 2.55
N PHE A 92 -2.50 17.24 1.48
CA PHE A 92 -1.93 17.39 0.14
C PHE A 92 -2.24 18.73 -0.52
N TYR A 93 -3.44 19.28 -0.32
CA TYR A 93 -3.84 20.53 -0.99
C TYR A 93 -3.56 21.79 -0.17
N PHE A 94 -3.41 21.67 1.15
CA PHE A 94 -3.28 22.85 2.02
C PHE A 94 -2.03 22.85 2.87
N ARG A 95 -1.63 21.74 3.49
CA ARG A 95 -0.44 21.73 4.37
C ARG A 95 0.87 21.72 3.60
N LEU A 96 0.98 20.95 2.51
CA LEU A 96 2.21 20.93 1.72
C LEU A 96 2.54 22.32 1.13
N PRO A 97 1.56 23.05 0.56
CA PRO A 97 1.77 24.42 0.06
C PRO A 97 2.00 25.49 1.14
N ILE A 98 1.95 25.19 2.44
CA ILE A 98 2.30 26.16 3.50
C ILE A 98 3.81 26.17 3.76
N GLN A 99 4.49 25.06 3.50
CA GLN A 99 5.91 24.95 3.81
C GLN A 99 6.76 25.87 2.92
N GLU A 100 7.92 26.27 3.43
CA GLU A 100 8.98 26.96 2.70
C GLU A 100 10.27 26.10 2.75
N PRO A 101 10.87 25.75 1.60
CA PRO A 101 10.25 25.71 0.26
C PRO A 101 8.98 24.83 0.25
N MET A 102 8.14 24.99 -0.78
CA MET A 102 6.90 24.20 -0.90
C MET A 102 7.23 22.71 -0.92
N ALA A 103 6.61 21.96 -0.02
CA ALA A 103 6.81 20.53 0.04
C ALA A 103 6.15 19.84 -1.16
N GLN A 104 6.85 18.85 -1.71
CA GLN A 104 6.38 17.99 -2.78
C GLN A 104 6.16 16.58 -2.25
N TYR A 105 5.49 15.76 -3.05
CA TYR A 105 5.30 14.36 -2.74
C TYR A 105 5.54 13.46 -3.96
N HIS A 106 6.00 12.24 -3.70
CA HIS A 106 6.27 11.25 -4.73
C HIS A 106 5.70 9.89 -4.32
N TRP A 107 4.92 9.29 -5.22
CA TRP A 107 4.43 7.93 -5.08
C TRP A 107 5.34 7.00 -5.87
N PHE A 108 5.86 5.99 -5.19
CA PHE A 108 6.66 4.95 -5.82
C PHE A 108 5.74 3.92 -6.50
N ASN A 109 6.11 3.56 -7.72
CA ASN A 109 5.37 2.59 -8.51
C ASN A 109 5.68 1.15 -8.08
N ASN A 110 4.81 0.25 -8.52
CA ASN A 110 5.07 -1.18 -8.40
C ASN A 110 6.37 -1.56 -9.15
N ASN A 111 7.14 -2.50 -8.59
CA ASN A 111 8.44 -2.98 -9.05
C ASN A 111 9.62 -1.99 -8.93
N GLU A 112 9.45 -0.82 -8.32
CA GLU A 112 10.60 0.04 -8.00
C GLU A 112 11.43 -0.59 -6.88
N ARG A 113 12.76 -0.55 -6.99
CA ARG A 113 13.66 -1.10 -5.96
C ARG A 113 13.52 -0.36 -4.64
N ILE A 114 13.57 -1.09 -3.53
CA ILE A 114 13.51 -0.49 -2.20
C ILE A 114 14.73 0.40 -1.95
N ASN A 115 14.46 1.64 -1.52
CA ASN A 115 15.50 2.59 -1.12
C ASN A 115 15.27 3.06 0.32
N LYS A 116 16.15 2.64 1.25
CA LYS A 116 16.08 2.98 2.68
C LYS A 116 16.08 4.49 2.95
N SER A 117 16.69 5.29 2.09
CA SER A 117 16.75 6.75 2.27
C SER A 117 15.41 7.43 2.00
N TYR A 118 14.54 6.80 1.20
CA TYR A 118 13.29 7.40 0.72
C TYR A 118 12.04 6.65 1.18
N MET A 119 12.19 5.41 1.63
CA MET A 119 11.10 4.50 1.91
C MET A 119 11.23 3.87 3.31
N LYS A 120 10.09 3.53 3.88
CA LYS A 120 9.95 2.80 5.14
C LYS A 120 8.91 1.69 4.96
N GLY A 121 9.22 0.51 5.50
CA GLY A 121 8.35 -0.65 5.52
C GLY A 121 8.89 -1.72 6.45
N CYS A 122 8.42 -2.95 6.28
CA CYS A 122 8.81 -4.09 7.08
C CYS A 122 9.71 -4.99 6.24
N TRP A 123 11.02 -4.99 6.51
CA TRP A 123 12.02 -5.81 5.84
C TRP A 123 13.26 -5.94 6.72
N ASP A 124 14.00 -7.04 6.54
CA ASP A 124 15.31 -7.21 7.14
C ASP A 124 16.37 -6.49 6.32
N GLU A 125 17.36 -5.91 6.99
CA GLU A 125 18.32 -5.02 6.33
C GLU A 125 19.19 -5.69 5.26
N ASP A 126 19.36 -7.01 5.38
CA ASP A 126 20.19 -7.84 4.50
C ASP A 126 19.45 -8.27 3.23
N GLU A 127 18.12 -8.14 3.18
CA GLU A 127 17.29 -8.68 2.09
C GLU A 127 16.83 -7.62 1.09
N ILE A 128 17.12 -6.35 1.35
CA ILE A 128 16.56 -5.21 0.61
C ILE A 128 16.98 -5.17 -0.84
N GLU A 129 18.19 -5.64 -1.16
CA GLU A 129 18.69 -5.67 -2.54
C GLU A 129 17.83 -6.51 -3.47
N ASP A 130 17.17 -7.51 -2.90
CA ASP A 130 16.28 -8.46 -3.58
C ASP A 130 14.79 -8.09 -3.41
N MET A 131 14.46 -6.88 -2.94
CA MET A 131 13.08 -6.43 -2.74
C MET A 131 12.70 -5.27 -3.66
N VAL A 132 11.42 -5.27 -4.06
CA VAL A 132 10.77 -4.18 -4.80
C VAL A 132 9.47 -3.75 -4.15
N VAL A 133 9.01 -2.54 -4.45
CA VAL A 133 7.73 -2.01 -4.00
C VAL A 133 6.60 -2.82 -4.64
N GLU A 134 5.78 -3.47 -3.82
CA GLU A 134 4.50 -4.01 -4.26
C GLU A 134 3.44 -2.91 -4.25
N VAL A 135 3.30 -2.23 -3.10
CA VAL A 135 2.33 -1.15 -2.86
C VAL A 135 2.97 0.01 -2.12
N CYS A 136 2.84 1.23 -2.67
CA CYS A 136 3.09 2.47 -1.93
C CYS A 136 1.78 2.94 -1.27
N SER A 137 1.71 2.85 0.06
CA SER A 137 0.50 3.19 0.84
C SER A 137 0.47 4.64 1.32
N PHE A 138 1.63 5.29 1.37
CA PHE A 138 1.76 6.71 1.65
C PHE A 138 2.99 7.26 0.90
N PRO A 139 2.91 8.43 0.25
CA PRO A 139 3.99 8.92 -0.58
C PRO A 139 5.14 9.44 0.28
N MET A 140 6.30 9.54 -0.34
CA MET A 140 7.39 10.33 0.21
C MET A 140 7.00 11.80 0.18
N ILE A 141 7.26 12.53 1.24
CA ILE A 141 7.12 13.99 1.29
C ILE A 141 8.53 14.58 1.44
N TYR A 142 8.87 15.51 0.56
CA TYR A 142 10.21 16.09 0.50
C TYR A 142 10.15 17.58 0.18
N LYS A 143 11.26 18.26 0.43
CA LYS A 143 11.47 19.66 0.07
C LYS A 143 12.62 19.74 -0.93
N PRO A 144 12.43 20.37 -2.09
CA PRO A 144 13.53 20.61 -3.01
C PRO A 144 14.50 21.61 -2.40
N GLU A 145 15.78 21.25 -2.30
CA GLU A 145 16.88 22.13 -1.88
C GLU A 145 18.02 22.01 -2.90
N ASP A 146 18.87 23.03 -2.99
CA ASP A 146 19.93 23.09 -4.02
C ASP A 146 20.95 21.94 -3.89
N ASP A 147 21.19 21.48 -2.65
CA ASP A 147 22.13 20.39 -2.32
C ASP A 147 21.46 19.00 -2.32
N GLY A 148 20.21 18.90 -2.76
CA GLY A 148 19.42 17.67 -2.84
C GLY A 148 18.14 17.70 -2.02
N ASP A 149 17.20 16.82 -2.37
CA ASP A 149 15.89 16.80 -1.74
C ASP A 149 15.95 16.45 -0.25
N LYS A 150 15.43 17.35 0.58
CA LYS A 150 15.28 17.11 2.01
C LYS A 150 14.02 16.31 2.29
N ILE A 151 14.20 15.04 2.65
CA ILE A 151 13.11 14.14 3.01
C ILE A 151 12.48 14.58 4.33
N CYS A 152 11.20 14.96 4.28
CA CYS A 152 10.41 15.30 5.45
C CYS A 152 9.69 14.07 6.02
N THR A 153 9.25 13.17 5.15
CA THR A 153 8.60 11.91 5.51
C THR A 153 8.91 10.88 4.45
N PRO A 154 9.53 9.73 4.80
CA PRO A 154 9.74 8.66 3.82
C PRO A 154 8.40 8.04 3.41
N ALA A 155 8.34 7.50 2.19
CA ALA A 155 7.17 6.77 1.73
C ALA A 155 6.93 5.53 2.60
N LYS A 156 5.67 5.16 2.79
CA LYS A 156 5.31 3.86 3.40
C LYS A 156 5.06 2.86 2.29
N VAL A 157 5.89 1.84 2.20
CA VAL A 157 5.81 0.83 1.13
C VAL A 157 5.72 -0.57 1.71
N PHE A 158 4.99 -1.44 1.00
CA PHE A 158 4.97 -2.88 1.22
C PHE A 158 5.90 -3.53 0.21
N PRO A 159 6.98 -4.19 0.65
CA PRO A 159 7.93 -4.83 -0.26
C PRO A 159 7.46 -6.23 -0.65
N ILE A 160 7.95 -6.71 -1.80
CA ILE A 160 7.94 -8.12 -2.18
C ILE A 160 9.32 -8.50 -2.70
N HIS A 161 9.74 -9.74 -2.48
CA HIS A 161 10.99 -10.23 -3.05
C HIS A 161 10.87 -10.38 -4.58
N ILE A 162 11.93 -9.99 -5.27
CA ILE A 162 12.13 -10.35 -6.66
C ILE A 162 12.29 -11.87 -6.68
N ILE A 163 11.30 -12.57 -7.23
CA ILE A 163 11.44 -13.99 -7.54
C ILE A 163 12.51 -14.07 -8.62
N LYS A 164 13.75 -14.41 -8.24
CA LYS A 164 14.78 -14.79 -9.21
C LYS A 164 14.26 -16.07 -9.86
N GLU A 165 13.92 -16.03 -11.15
CA GLU A 165 13.54 -17.19 -11.98
C GLU A 165 14.66 -18.26 -12.10
N GLN A 166 15.67 -18.23 -11.24
CA GLN A 166 16.82 -19.15 -11.19
C GLN A 166 16.56 -20.44 -10.41
N SER A 167 15.36 -21.01 -10.47
CA SER A 167 15.11 -22.30 -9.80
C SER A 167 14.38 -23.30 -10.69
N ILE A 168 13.44 -22.85 -11.52
CA ILE A 168 12.68 -23.78 -12.36
C ILE A 168 13.50 -24.17 -13.59
N GLY A 169 14.07 -23.19 -14.31
CA GLY A 169 14.90 -23.45 -15.49
C GLY A 169 16.17 -24.23 -15.16
N GLU A 170 16.86 -23.88 -14.07
CA GLU A 170 18.08 -24.56 -13.64
C GLU A 170 17.82 -25.97 -13.08
N LYS A 171 16.73 -26.18 -12.31
CA LYS A 171 16.30 -27.53 -11.92
C LYS A 171 15.83 -28.37 -13.11
N LEU A 172 15.13 -27.77 -14.07
CA LEU A 172 14.68 -28.48 -15.27
C LEU A 172 15.89 -28.87 -16.11
N MET A 173 16.87 -27.98 -16.30
CA MET A 173 18.10 -28.27 -17.02
C MET A 173 18.97 -29.29 -16.30
N SER A 174 19.00 -29.30 -14.96
CA SER A 174 19.71 -30.33 -14.20
C SER A 174 19.02 -31.70 -14.26
N MET A 175 17.69 -31.74 -14.19
CA MET A 175 16.90 -32.97 -14.41
C MET A 175 17.05 -33.51 -15.83
N VAL A 176 16.99 -32.63 -16.82
CA VAL A 176 17.17 -32.99 -18.24
C VAL A 176 18.58 -33.53 -18.47
N LYS A 177 19.61 -32.90 -17.90
CA LYS A 177 21.00 -33.40 -17.96
C LYS A 177 21.13 -34.77 -17.30
N TYR A 178 20.47 -35.00 -16.16
CA TYR A 178 20.45 -36.30 -15.49
C TYR A 178 19.80 -37.37 -16.37
N ILE A 179 18.64 -37.08 -16.98
CA ILE A 179 17.92 -38.01 -17.87
C ILE A 179 18.75 -38.34 -19.12
N TYR A 180 19.41 -37.35 -19.74
CA TYR A 180 20.25 -37.59 -20.92
C TYR A 180 21.51 -38.38 -20.59
N SER A 181 22.07 -38.24 -19.38
CA SER A 181 23.22 -39.04 -18.93
C SER A 181 22.85 -40.46 -18.48
N SER A 182 21.58 -40.75 -18.19
CA SER A 182 21.10 -42.08 -17.81
C SER A 182 20.66 -42.97 -18.98
N ASN A 183 20.56 -42.41 -20.19
CA ASN A 183 20.02 -43.12 -21.37
C ASN A 183 21.09 -43.66 -22.34
N ASP A 184 22.38 -43.50 -22.04
CA ASP A 184 23.47 -43.90 -22.95
C ASP A 184 24.00 -45.33 -22.74
N ASP A 185 23.40 -46.11 -21.84
CA ASP A 185 23.68 -47.55 -21.73
C ASP A 185 22.45 -48.37 -22.14
N SER A 186 22.24 -48.51 -23.45
CA SER A 186 21.26 -49.44 -24.01
C SER A 186 21.87 -50.81 -24.33
N ASN A 187 21.09 -51.84 -23.94
CA ASN A 187 20.95 -53.20 -24.50
C ASN A 187 21.70 -54.32 -23.75
N ALA A 188 21.11 -55.47 -23.42
CA ALA A 188 19.87 -56.14 -23.85
C ALA A 188 19.34 -57.03 -22.69
N THR A 189 18.05 -57.40 -22.63
CA THR A 189 17.53 -58.73 -23.03
C THR A 189 15.98 -58.76 -22.89
N LYS A 190 15.32 -59.46 -23.81
CA LYS A 190 13.86 -59.73 -23.94
C LYS A 190 13.31 -60.79 -22.95
N PHE A 191 11.99 -61.04 -23.04
CA PHE A 191 11.12 -62.10 -22.46
C PHE A 191 10.33 -61.64 -21.22
N ASP A 192 9.08 -62.02 -20.97
CA ASP A 192 7.89 -62.43 -21.75
C ASP A 192 6.71 -62.39 -20.75
N GLU A 193 5.49 -62.32 -21.29
CA GLU A 193 4.19 -62.82 -20.81
C GLU A 193 3.83 -63.06 -19.31
N SER A 194 2.62 -62.55 -18.98
CA SER A 194 1.57 -63.03 -18.05
C SER A 194 1.87 -63.32 -16.57
N ASP A 195 1.08 -62.71 -15.67
CA ASP A 195 0.02 -63.44 -14.94
C ASP A 195 -0.81 -62.51 -14.02
N GLU A 196 -2.11 -62.79 -14.07
CA GLU A 196 -3.24 -62.37 -13.24
C GLU A 196 -3.09 -62.91 -11.80
N TYR A 197 -3.50 -62.15 -10.76
CA TYR A 197 -4.21 -62.70 -9.59
C TYR A 197 -4.82 -61.59 -8.71
N ASP A 198 -6.02 -61.90 -8.27
CA ASP A 198 -7.05 -61.17 -7.55
C ASP A 198 -6.88 -61.25 -6.01
N SER A 199 -7.63 -60.42 -5.28
CA SER A 199 -8.27 -60.66 -3.96
C SER A 199 -8.14 -59.54 -2.91
N ASP A 200 -9.27 -58.84 -2.72
CA ASP A 200 -10.05 -58.62 -1.48
C ASP A 200 -9.48 -57.98 -0.19
N GLN A 201 -10.10 -56.83 0.11
CA GLN A 201 -10.85 -56.37 1.31
C GLN A 201 -10.37 -56.57 2.77
N THR A 202 -10.70 -55.50 3.51
CA THR A 202 -11.16 -55.35 4.93
C THR A 202 -10.13 -54.85 5.95
N ASN A 203 -10.47 -54.14 7.04
CA ASN A 203 -11.43 -53.08 7.38
C ASN A 203 -11.14 -52.68 8.87
N VAL A 204 -11.42 -51.43 9.27
CA VAL A 204 -11.67 -50.94 10.68
C VAL A 204 -10.42 -50.87 11.61
N THR A 205 -10.14 -49.83 12.41
CA THR A 205 -10.95 -49.28 13.53
C THR A 205 -10.34 -48.00 14.12
N GLU A 206 -11.18 -47.01 14.46
CA GLU A 206 -10.92 -45.91 15.43
C GLU A 206 -11.02 -46.41 16.90
N PRO A 207 -10.61 -45.60 17.90
CA PRO A 207 -11.62 -45.18 18.89
C PRO A 207 -11.47 -43.75 19.48
N ASP A 208 -12.64 -43.10 19.60
CA ASP A 208 -13.28 -42.39 20.73
C ASP A 208 -12.62 -41.27 21.58
N GLU A 209 -13.28 -40.09 21.49
CA GLU A 209 -13.85 -39.17 22.50
C GLU A 209 -13.20 -38.89 23.88
N SER A 210 -12.94 -37.60 24.13
CA SER A 210 -13.63 -36.73 25.14
C SER A 210 -12.68 -35.81 25.94
N SER A 211 -13.01 -34.50 25.98
CA SER A 211 -13.02 -33.65 27.19
C SER A 211 -13.24 -32.18 26.81
N TYR A 212 -14.38 -31.64 27.24
CA TYR A 212 -14.73 -30.22 27.16
C TYR A 212 -14.08 -29.44 28.31
N HIS A 213 -13.36 -28.35 28.01
CA HIS A 213 -13.19 -27.25 28.95
C HIS A 213 -13.15 -25.90 28.21
N PHE A 214 -14.14 -25.05 28.50
CA PHE A 214 -14.22 -23.65 28.11
C PHE A 214 -13.05 -22.85 28.71
N HIS A 215 -12.33 -22.10 27.88
CA HIS A 215 -11.81 -20.78 28.26
C HIS A 215 -11.60 -19.90 27.03
N ASP A 216 -12.12 -18.68 27.13
CA ASP A 216 -12.06 -17.58 26.18
C ASP A 216 -10.67 -17.33 25.61
N LYS A 217 -10.59 -17.17 24.28
CA LYS A 217 -9.67 -16.25 23.60
C LYS A 217 -10.20 -15.90 22.22
N ILE A 218 -10.59 -14.64 22.07
CA ILE A 218 -10.94 -13.97 20.82
C ILE A 218 -9.78 -14.12 19.86
N ASN A 219 -10.00 -14.82 18.74
CA ASN A 219 -9.06 -14.92 17.63
C ASN A 219 -9.78 -14.44 16.37
N ASP A 220 -9.65 -13.14 16.08
CA ASP A 220 -10.11 -12.53 14.83
C ASP A 220 -9.17 -12.98 13.69
N GLN A 221 -9.45 -14.14 13.10
CA GLN A 221 -8.91 -14.50 11.78
C GLN A 221 -9.77 -13.83 10.71
N VAL A 222 -9.21 -12.81 10.07
CA VAL A 222 -9.73 -12.27 8.81
C VAL A 222 -9.28 -13.23 7.71
N ILE A 223 -10.22 -14.06 7.22
CA ILE A 223 -10.02 -14.85 6.01
C ILE A 223 -10.14 -13.89 4.83
N VAL A 224 -9.01 -13.64 4.15
CA VAL A 224 -8.96 -13.00 2.84
C VAL A 224 -8.99 -14.12 1.81
N TYR A 225 -10.01 -14.13 0.96
CA TYR A 225 -10.04 -14.93 -0.27
C TYR A 225 -9.36 -14.15 -1.39
#